data_AF-A0A263DK59-F1
#
_entry.id   AF-A0A263DK59-F1
#
_cell.length_a   1.000
_cell.length_b   1.000
_cell.length_c   1.000
_cell.angle_alpha   90.00
_cell.angle_beta   90.00
_cell.angle_gamma   90.00
#
_symmetry.space_group_name_H-M   'P 1'
#
loop_
_entity.id
_entity.type
_entity.pdbx_description
1 polymer ?
#
loop_
_entity_poly.entity_id
_entity_poly.type
_entity_poly.pdbx_seq_one_letter_code
_entity_poly.pdbx_strand_id
1 'polypeptide(L)'
;MTASTRTDRVSRAGRSRGPAQWLIQRRVDTARRMLETTGLTVEEIADAAGFGSATLLRKHLHAAVGVSPGSYRRTFTVPAGAGHDRRPIRGLAG
;
A
#
# COMPACT_ATOMS: atom_id res chain seq x y z
N MET A 1 10.37 42.96 15.78
CA MET A 1 10.97 41.64 16.05
C MET A 1 9.88 40.66 16.46
N THR A 2 9.38 39.84 15.52
CA THR A 2 8.83 38.50 15.79
C THR A 2 8.94 37.71 14.49
N ALA A 3 9.90 36.78 14.45
CA ALA A 3 10.11 35.88 13.32
C ALA A 3 9.08 34.74 13.41
N SER A 4 8.10 34.71 12.51
CA SER A 4 7.14 33.61 12.45
C SER A 4 7.83 32.32 12.02
N THR A 5 7.73 31.34 12.91
CA THR A 5 8.25 29.98 12.85
C THR A 5 7.95 29.25 11.54
N ARG A 6 9.00 29.05 10.74
CA ARG A 6 9.49 27.75 10.22
C ARG A 6 8.42 26.65 10.06
N THR A 7 7.69 26.59 8.95
CA THR A 7 7.32 25.33 8.24
C THR A 7 6.84 25.65 6.82
N ASP A 8 7.73 26.13 5.95
CA ASP A 8 7.47 26.15 4.50
C ASP A 8 8.62 25.43 3.79
N ARG A 9 8.54 24.10 3.66
CA ARG A 9 9.52 23.31 2.89
C ARG A 9 8.89 22.36 1.88
N VAL A 10 7.68 22.66 1.46
CA VAL A 10 7.14 22.09 0.24
C VAL A 10 6.41 23.24 -0.42
N SER A 11 7.02 23.92 -1.37
CA SER A 11 6.79 23.54 -2.76
C SER A 11 7.70 24.35 -3.68
N ARG A 12 8.44 23.68 -4.58
CA ARG A 12 8.92 24.35 -5.79
C ARG A 12 8.78 23.46 -7.02
N ALA A 13 8.06 24.02 -7.99
CA ALA A 13 8.10 23.85 -9.43
C ALA A 13 7.66 22.51 -10.06
N GLY A 14 6.71 22.64 -11.00
CA GLY A 14 6.43 21.69 -12.07
C GLY A 14 5.15 20.89 -11.87
N ARG A 15 4.00 21.41 -12.33
CA ARG A 15 2.70 20.70 -12.38
C ARG A 15 2.40 19.91 -11.10
N SER A 16 2.13 20.64 -10.01
CA SER A 16 1.86 20.11 -8.69
C SER A 16 0.67 19.14 -8.70
N ARG A 17 0.95 17.84 -8.71
CA ARG A 17 0.13 16.90 -7.94
C ARG A 17 0.27 17.37 -6.50
N GLY A 18 -0.79 17.97 -5.94
CA GLY A 18 -0.74 18.58 -4.60
C GLY A 18 -0.16 17.62 -3.54
N PRO A 19 0.34 18.13 -2.40
CA PRO A 19 0.99 17.31 -1.37
C PRO A 19 0.14 16.09 -0.93
N ALA A 20 -1.19 16.23 -0.93
CA ALA A 20 -2.11 15.12 -0.68
C ALA A 20 -2.02 14.00 -1.73
N GLN A 21 -1.94 14.36 -3.02
CA GLN A 21 -1.81 13.40 -4.11
C GLN A 21 -0.46 12.68 -4.06
N TRP A 22 0.62 13.37 -3.69
CA TRP A 22 1.92 12.75 -3.47
C TRP A 22 1.85 11.72 -2.34
N LEU A 23 1.20 12.06 -1.22
CA LEU A 23 1.04 11.14 -0.10
C LEU A 23 0.23 9.90 -0.49
N ILE A 24 -0.88 10.07 -1.23
CA ILE A 24 -1.68 8.96 -1.75
C ILE A 24 -0.83 8.04 -2.61
N GLN A 25 -0.03 8.58 -3.53
CA GLN A 25 0.86 7.76 -4.35
C GLN A 25 1.87 6.99 -3.50
N ARG A 26 2.48 7.62 -2.49
CA ARG A 26 3.41 6.95 -1.58
C ARG A 26 2.75 5.80 -0.82
N ARG A 27 1.49 5.96 -0.39
CA ARG A 27 0.71 4.91 0.28
C ARG A 27 0.38 3.77 -0.69
N VAL A 28 -0.01 4.09 -1.92
CA VAL A 28 -0.24 3.10 -2.98
C VAL A 28 1.02 2.27 -3.24
N ASP A 29 2.19 2.91 -3.36
CA ASP A 29 3.47 2.21 -3.57
C ASP A 29 3.80 1.25 -2.42
N THR A 30 3.53 1.66 -1.18
CA THR A 30 3.70 0.78 -0.01
C THR A 30 2.75 -0.42 -0.05
N ALA A 31 1.48 -0.19 -0.37
CA ALA A 31 0.49 -1.27 -0.47
C ALA A 31 0.83 -2.26 -1.61
N ARG A 32 1.33 -1.76 -2.75
CA ARG A 32 1.79 -2.61 -3.88
C ARG A 32 2.92 -3.54 -3.44
N ARG A 33 3.95 -3.00 -2.77
CA ARG A 33 5.05 -3.81 -2.22
C ARG A 33 4.52 -4.89 -1.27
N MET A 34 3.61 -4.53 -0.36
CA MET A 34 3.03 -5.51 0.57
C MET A 34 2.22 -6.59 -0.13
N LEU A 35 1.45 -6.25 -1.17
CA LEU A 35 0.72 -7.23 -1.98
C LEU A 35 1.64 -8.21 -2.74
N GLU A 36 2.86 -7.76 -3.08
CA GLU A 36 3.87 -8.56 -3.77
C GLU A 36 4.69 -9.43 -2.81
N THR A 37 5.01 -8.91 -1.62
CA THR A 37 5.95 -9.57 -0.70
C THR A 37 5.29 -10.28 0.48
N THR A 38 4.00 -10.05 0.73
CA THR A 38 3.31 -10.57 1.93
C THR A 38 2.04 -11.36 1.58
N GLY A 39 1.65 -12.23 2.49
CA GLY A 39 0.38 -12.97 2.44
C GLY A 39 -0.81 -12.23 3.07
N LEU A 40 -0.61 -10.99 3.55
CA LEU A 40 -1.60 -10.24 4.33
C LEU A 40 -2.91 -10.04 3.55
N THR A 41 -4.00 -9.89 4.31
CA THR A 41 -5.31 -9.52 3.78
C THR A 41 -5.31 -8.07 3.28
N VAL A 42 -6.29 -7.73 2.45
CA VAL A 42 -6.39 -6.37 1.89
C VAL A 42 -6.69 -5.34 2.99
N GLU A 43 -7.44 -5.74 4.01
CA GLU A 43 -7.74 -4.98 5.22
C GLU A 43 -6.46 -4.67 6.02
N GLU A 44 -5.64 -5.68 6.34
CA GLU A 44 -4.36 -5.47 7.05
C GLU A 44 -3.39 -4.58 6.26
N ILE A 45 -3.32 -4.76 4.94
CA ILE A 45 -2.48 -3.93 4.06
C ILE A 45 -2.98 -2.48 4.04
N ALA A 46 -4.29 -2.26 4.10
CA ALA A 46 -4.86 -0.92 4.10
C ALA A 46 -4.49 -0.15 5.37
N ASP A 47 -4.52 -0.81 6.53
CA ASP A 47 -4.10 -0.21 7.79
C ASP A 47 -2.59 0.04 7.79
N ALA A 48 -1.78 -0.93 7.38
CA ALA A 48 -0.33 -0.81 7.32
C ALA A 48 0.16 0.27 6.33
N ALA A 49 -0.56 0.45 5.20
CA ALA A 49 -0.27 1.50 4.23
C ALA A 49 -0.90 2.86 4.59
N GLY A 50 -1.66 2.94 5.70
CA GLY A 50 -2.23 4.18 6.23
C GLY A 50 -3.52 4.64 5.57
N PHE A 51 -4.24 3.79 4.83
CA PHE A 51 -5.55 4.11 4.26
C PHE A 51 -6.69 4.01 5.28
N GLY A 52 -6.52 3.24 6.36
CA GLY A 52 -7.50 3.06 7.44
C GLY A 52 -8.76 2.27 7.03
N SER A 53 -8.88 1.89 5.75
CA SER A 53 -9.88 0.94 5.27
C SER A 53 -9.50 0.33 3.94
N ALA A 54 -9.89 -0.93 3.74
CA ALA A 54 -9.68 -1.64 2.49
C ALA A 54 -10.42 -0.98 1.30
N THR A 55 -11.54 -0.30 1.54
CA THR A 55 -12.28 0.43 0.50
C THR A 55 -11.47 1.57 -0.09
N LEU A 56 -10.84 2.39 0.76
CA LEU A 56 -9.98 3.49 0.31
C LEU A 56 -8.74 2.97 -0.42
N LEU A 57 -8.12 1.90 0.10
CA LEU A 57 -7.00 1.24 -0.60
C LEU A 57 -7.42 0.76 -1.98
N ARG A 58 -8.54 0.02 -2.11
CA ARG A 58 -9.03 -0.51 -3.40
C ARG A 58 -9.26 0.61 -4.41
N LYS A 59 -9.92 1.70 -3.99
CA LYS A 59 -10.17 2.87 -4.83
C LYS A 59 -8.87 3.47 -5.36
N HIS A 60 -7.90 3.75 -4.48
CA HIS A 60 -6.66 4.41 -4.86
C HIS A 60 -5.70 3.49 -5.63
N LEU A 61 -5.64 2.21 -5.27
CA LEU A 61 -4.87 1.22 -6.02
C LEU A 61 -5.45 1.08 -7.43
N HIS A 62 -6.76 0.88 -7.57
CA HIS A 62 -7.39 0.74 -8.88
C HIS A 62 -7.19 1.99 -9.75
N ALA A 63 -7.30 3.20 -9.17
CA ALA A 63 -7.01 4.44 -9.89
C ALA A 63 -5.53 4.56 -10.35
N ALA A 64 -4.60 3.89 -9.65
CA ALA A 64 -3.18 3.94 -9.97
C ALA A 64 -2.71 2.82 -10.93
N VAL A 65 -3.26 1.61 -10.81
CA VAL A 65 -2.79 0.42 -11.55
C VAL A 65 -3.85 -0.25 -12.42
N GLY A 66 -5.11 0.21 -12.37
CA GLY A 66 -6.20 -0.29 -13.21
C GLY A 66 -6.80 -1.64 -12.79
N VAL A 67 -6.30 -2.28 -11.73
CA VAL A 67 -6.79 -3.59 -11.25
C VAL A 67 -7.06 -3.60 -9.75
N SER A 68 -7.89 -4.54 -9.28
CA SER A 68 -8.16 -4.72 -7.85
C SER A 68 -6.95 -5.33 -7.13
N PRO A 69 -6.80 -5.14 -5.80
CA PRO A 69 -5.68 -5.71 -5.03
C PRO A 69 -5.54 -7.23 -5.16
N GLY A 70 -6.65 -7.97 -5.20
CA GLY A 70 -6.64 -9.42 -5.34
C GLY A 70 -6.19 -9.88 -6.74
N SER A 71 -6.63 -9.18 -7.79
CA SER A 71 -6.14 -9.43 -9.15
C SER A 71 -4.67 -9.05 -9.30
N TYR A 72 -4.26 -7.91 -8.74
CA TYR A 72 -2.86 -7.49 -8.67
C TYR A 72 -2.01 -8.59 -8.01
N ARG A 73 -2.38 -9.03 -6.80
CA ARG A 73 -1.68 -10.10 -6.08
C ARG A 73 -1.61 -11.39 -6.90
N ARG A 74 -2.65 -11.80 -7.63
CA ARG A 74 -2.59 -12.99 -8.50
C ARG A 74 -1.63 -12.84 -9.68
N THR A 75 -1.49 -11.64 -10.25
CA THR A 75 -0.53 -11.40 -11.34
C THR A 75 0.92 -11.49 -10.85
N PHE A 76 1.18 -11.09 -9.60
CA PHE A 76 2.53 -11.10 -9.00
C PHE A 76 2.83 -12.36 -8.17
N THR A 77 1.80 -13.05 -7.67
CA THR A 77 1.83 -14.46 -7.27
C THR A 77 1.75 -15.29 -8.54
N VAL A 78 2.81 -15.28 -9.34
CA VAL A 78 3.05 -16.41 -10.24
C VAL A 78 3.09 -17.65 -9.31
N PRO A 79 2.28 -18.70 -9.55
CA PRO A 79 2.43 -19.90 -8.77
C PRO A 79 3.86 -20.38 -9.01
N ALA A 80 4.68 -20.36 -7.97
CA ALA A 80 5.85 -21.21 -7.93
C ALA A 80 5.31 -22.64 -8.02
N GLY A 81 5.15 -23.14 -9.24
CA GLY A 81 4.92 -24.54 -9.52
C GLY A 81 6.19 -25.30 -9.17
N ALA A 82 6.51 -25.43 -7.88
CA ALA A 82 7.51 -26.33 -7.32
C ALA A 82 7.52 -26.18 -5.79
N GLY A 83 6.95 -27.17 -5.09
CA GLY A 83 7.36 -27.61 -3.75
C GLY A 83 7.47 -26.57 -2.64
N HIS A 84 6.40 -26.41 -1.85
CA HIS A 84 6.59 -26.21 -0.43
C HIS A 84 5.51 -26.98 0.32
N ASP A 85 5.91 -28.15 0.83
CA ASP A 85 5.41 -28.73 2.07
C ASP A 85 5.46 -27.63 3.15
N ARG A 86 4.44 -26.77 3.16
CA ARG A 86 4.29 -25.73 4.17
C ARG A 86 3.42 -26.33 5.25
N ARG A 87 4.06 -27.15 6.08
CA ARG A 87 3.49 -27.65 7.32
C ARG A 87 2.79 -26.50 8.06
N PRO A 88 1.56 -26.70 8.56
CA PRO A 88 0.94 -25.70 9.40
C PRO A 88 1.81 -25.48 10.64
N ILE A 89 2.30 -24.26 10.82
CA ILE A 89 2.89 -23.85 12.09
C ILE A 89 1.79 -23.83 13.14
N ARG A 90 1.71 -24.97 13.85
CA ARG A 90 1.13 -25.21 15.18
C ARG A 90 0.78 -23.95 16.00
N GLY A 91 -0.49 -23.88 16.42
CA GLY A 91 -0.88 -23.60 17.81
C GLY A 91 -1.12 -22.16 18.25
N LEU A 92 -2.39 -21.73 18.23
CA LEU A 92 -3.04 -20.74 19.11
C LEU A 92 -4.53 -21.16 19.10
N ALA A 93 -5.30 -21.44 20.15
CA ALA A 93 -5.18 -21.21 21.59
C ALA A 93 -6.00 -22.31 22.31
N GLY A 94 -5.62 -22.60 23.55
CA GLY A 94 -6.47 -23.28 24.53
C GLY A 94 -7.33 -22.29 25.30
#